data_AF-A0A968Y5L3-F1
#
_entry.id   AF-A0A968Y5L3-F1
#
_cell.length_a   1.000
_cell.length_b   1.000
_cell.length_c   1.000
_cell.angle_alpha   90.00
_cell.angle_beta   90.00
_cell.angle_gamma   90.00
#
_symmetry.space_group_name_H-M   'P 1'
#
loop_
_entity.id
_entity.type
_entity.pdbx_description
1 polymer ?
#
loop_
_entity_poly.entity_id
_entity_poly.type
_entity_poly.pdbx_seq_one_letter_code
_entity_poly.pdbx_strand_id
1 'polypeptide(L)'
;TPARSPTATADAQNPGFCSSRMLRRAQGFMDSKTYAKAILELKEALKREPKNSKAHAMLAMCYFQQGQATMAKLEVQKALASDPQEPTALEVKKKLEQSSAATKGKKDEKPGGFFGGLFGGGKKK
;
A
#
# COMPACT_ATOMS: atom_id res chain seq x y z
N THR A 1 -39.34 -32.16 0.98
CA THR A 1 -38.10 -31.80 0.26
C THR A 1 -38.27 -30.43 -0.37
N PRO A 2 -37.64 -29.34 0.12
CA PRO A 2 -37.69 -28.08 -0.59
C PRO A 2 -36.45 -27.93 -1.49
N ALA A 3 -36.76 -27.65 -2.75
CA ALA A 3 -35.85 -27.22 -3.79
C ALA A 3 -35.29 -25.83 -3.49
N ARG A 4 -33.99 -25.65 -3.69
CA ARG A 4 -33.38 -24.38 -4.11
C ARG A 4 -32.19 -24.69 -5.00
N SER A 5 -32.43 -24.63 -6.30
CA SER A 5 -31.40 -24.53 -7.33
C SER A 5 -30.53 -23.30 -7.07
N PRO A 6 -29.19 -23.40 -7.20
CA PRO A 6 -28.32 -22.24 -7.11
C PRO A 6 -28.45 -21.46 -8.42
N THR A 7 -29.20 -20.35 -8.42
CA THR A 7 -29.13 -19.35 -9.48
C THR A 7 -27.75 -18.68 -9.43
N ALA A 8 -26.78 -19.30 -10.10
CA ALA A 8 -25.39 -18.90 -10.20
C ALA A 8 -25.14 -17.79 -11.25
N THR A 9 -26.03 -16.79 -11.38
CA THR A 9 -25.93 -15.84 -12.52
C THR A 9 -26.31 -14.39 -12.18
N ALA A 10 -25.88 -13.83 -11.05
CA ALA A 10 -26.05 -12.38 -10.85
C ALA A 10 -24.87 -11.62 -10.21
N ASP A 11 -23.90 -12.30 -9.60
CA ASP A 11 -22.86 -11.61 -8.82
C ASP A 11 -21.47 -11.69 -9.47
N ALA A 12 -21.41 -11.59 -10.80
CA ALA A 12 -20.14 -11.49 -11.54
C ALA A 12 -19.75 -10.04 -11.89
N GLN A 13 -20.61 -9.05 -11.60
CA GLN A 13 -20.45 -7.69 -12.13
C GLN A 13 -20.75 -6.58 -11.11
N ASN A 14 -20.47 -6.80 -9.84
CA ASN A 14 -20.41 -5.70 -8.89
C ASN A 14 -19.10 -5.75 -8.10
N PRO A 15 -18.03 -5.06 -8.55
CA PRO A 15 -16.72 -5.11 -7.89
C PRO A 15 -16.82 -4.76 -6.39
N GLY A 16 -17.78 -3.92 -6.00
CA GLY A 16 -18.08 -3.54 -4.62
C GLY A 16 -18.43 -4.69 -3.66
N PHE A 17 -19.15 -5.72 -4.14
CA PHE A 17 -19.64 -6.79 -3.26
C PHE A 17 -18.52 -7.78 -2.91
N CYS A 18 -17.68 -8.15 -3.88
CA CYS A 18 -16.52 -9.01 -3.64
C CYS A 18 -15.45 -8.32 -2.77
N SER A 19 -15.13 -7.05 -3.05
CA SER A 19 -14.12 -6.29 -2.29
C SER A 19 -14.51 -6.19 -0.81
N SER A 20 -15.77 -5.87 -0.51
CA SER A 20 -16.24 -5.75 0.88
C SER A 20 -16.05 -7.04 1.71
N ARG A 21 -16.25 -8.21 1.08
CA ARG A 21 -16.05 -9.51 1.72
C ARG A 21 -14.58 -9.83 1.97
N MET A 22 -13.73 -9.54 0.99
CA MET A 22 -12.27 -9.71 1.11
C MET A 22 -11.69 -8.79 2.18
N LEU A 23 -12.14 -7.52 2.24
CA LEU A 23 -11.77 -6.58 3.30
C LEU A 23 -12.15 -7.11 4.69
N ARG A 24 -13.36 -7.67 4.85
CA ARG A 24 -13.78 -8.28 6.12
C ARG A 24 -12.92 -9.48 6.51
N ARG A 25 -12.56 -10.35 5.55
CA ARG A 25 -11.65 -11.48 5.80
C ARG A 25 -10.26 -11.02 6.19
N ALA A 26 -9.72 -10.04 5.46
CA ALA A 26 -8.44 -9.45 5.75
C ALA A 26 -8.40 -8.85 7.16
N GLN A 27 -9.48 -8.17 7.58
CA GLN A 27 -9.62 -7.66 8.94
C GLN A 27 -9.50 -8.80 9.97
N GLY A 28 -10.24 -9.90 9.80
CA GLY A 28 -10.14 -11.05 10.70
C GLY A 28 -8.74 -11.68 10.74
N PHE A 29 -8.05 -11.70 9.60
CA PHE A 29 -6.65 -12.13 9.54
C PHE A 29 -5.68 -11.17 10.24
N MET A 30 -5.94 -9.86 10.19
CA MET A 30 -5.19 -8.83 10.92
C MET A 30 -5.41 -8.96 12.44
N ASP A 31 -6.64 -9.17 12.87
CA ASP A 31 -6.99 -9.40 14.28
C ASP A 31 -6.31 -10.66 14.82
N SER A 32 -6.18 -11.69 13.96
CA SER A 32 -5.45 -12.93 14.25
C SER A 32 -3.93 -12.79 14.13
N LYS A 33 -3.39 -11.59 13.84
CA LYS A 33 -1.96 -11.30 13.56
C LYS A 33 -1.37 -12.11 12.40
N THR A 34 -2.21 -12.70 11.56
CA THR A 34 -1.83 -13.48 10.37
C THR A 34 -1.72 -12.59 9.14
N TYR A 35 -0.81 -11.61 9.20
CA TYR A 35 -0.70 -10.55 8.20
C TYR A 35 -0.41 -11.07 6.78
N ALA A 36 0.28 -12.21 6.63
CA ALA A 36 0.56 -12.79 5.31
C ALA A 36 -0.73 -13.18 4.56
N LYS A 37 -1.70 -13.77 5.26
CA LYS A 37 -3.00 -14.14 4.68
C LYS A 37 -3.85 -12.90 4.40
N ALA A 38 -3.81 -11.91 5.30
CA ALA A 38 -4.48 -10.63 5.08
C ALA A 38 -4.00 -9.94 3.80
N ILE A 39 -2.68 -9.91 3.55
CA ILE A 39 -2.11 -9.33 2.34
C ILE A 39 -2.62 -10.03 1.07
N LEU A 40 -2.74 -11.36 1.08
CA LEU A 40 -3.25 -12.09 -0.08
C LEU A 40 -4.70 -11.69 -0.41
N GLU A 41 -5.59 -11.68 0.59
CA GLU A 41 -6.98 -11.24 0.41
C GLU A 41 -7.08 -9.77 -0.05
N LEU A 42 -6.27 -8.89 0.52
CA LEU A 42 -6.23 -7.47 0.16
C LEU A 42 -5.71 -7.25 -1.26
N LYS A 43 -4.73 -8.03 -1.71
CA LYS A 43 -4.25 -7.98 -3.10
C LYS A 43 -5.32 -8.44 -4.08
N GLU A 44 -6.07 -9.48 -3.75
CA GLU A 44 -7.22 -9.90 -4.56
C GLU A 44 -8.31 -8.83 -4.60
N ALA A 45 -8.58 -8.16 -3.47
CA ALA A 45 -9.50 -7.02 -3.43
C ALA A 45 -9.03 -5.89 -4.34
N LEU A 46 -7.74 -5.53 -4.30
CA LEU A 46 -7.15 -4.49 -5.15
C LEU A 46 -7.10 -4.86 -6.63
N LYS A 47 -7.07 -6.15 -6.99
CA LYS A 47 -7.23 -6.57 -8.40
C LYS A 47 -8.63 -6.23 -8.93
N ARG A 48 -9.64 -6.23 -8.06
CA ARG A 48 -11.03 -5.88 -8.41
C ARG A 48 -11.25 -4.37 -8.32
N GLU A 49 -10.76 -3.75 -7.25
CA GLU A 49 -10.84 -2.31 -7.01
C GLU A 49 -9.45 -1.73 -6.75
N PRO A 50 -8.71 -1.38 -7.82
CA PRO A 50 -7.35 -0.84 -7.70
C PRO A 50 -7.31 0.59 -7.13
N LYS A 51 -8.47 1.23 -6.92
CA LYS A 51 -8.60 2.59 -6.35
C LYS A 51 -9.17 2.59 -4.94
N ASN A 52 -9.30 1.44 -4.29
CA ASN A 52 -9.88 1.35 -2.96
C ASN A 52 -8.87 1.82 -1.90
N SER A 53 -9.07 3.04 -1.38
CA SER A 53 -8.21 3.66 -0.35
C SER A 53 -8.07 2.78 0.88
N LYS A 54 -9.18 2.22 1.37
CA LYS A 54 -9.23 1.36 2.55
C LYS A 54 -8.41 0.07 2.36
N ALA A 55 -8.51 -0.56 1.21
CA ALA A 55 -7.73 -1.77 0.90
C ALA A 55 -6.22 -1.47 0.89
N HIS A 56 -5.80 -0.37 0.26
CA HIS A 56 -4.40 0.09 0.31
C HIS A 56 -3.95 0.41 1.74
N ALA A 57 -4.79 1.05 2.56
CA ALA A 57 -4.47 1.39 3.94
C ALA A 57 -4.31 0.16 4.84
N MET A 58 -5.21 -0.82 4.73
CA MET A 58 -5.11 -2.09 5.47
C MET A 58 -3.88 -2.89 5.04
N LEU A 59 -3.54 -2.86 3.75
CA LEU A 59 -2.38 -3.57 3.21
C LEU A 59 -1.08 -2.90 3.67
N ALA A 60 -1.06 -1.57 3.76
CA ALA A 60 0.01 -0.82 4.38
C ALA A 60 0.20 -1.18 5.86
N MET A 61 -0.88 -1.27 6.64
CA MET A 61 -0.82 -1.71 8.04
C MET A 61 -0.24 -3.12 8.16
N CYS A 62 -0.66 -4.05 7.30
CA CYS A 62 -0.11 -5.41 7.29
C CYS A 62 1.39 -5.42 6.99
N TYR A 63 1.85 -4.64 6.02
CA TYR A 63 3.28 -4.52 5.71
C TYR A 63 4.06 -3.89 6.86
N PHE A 64 3.51 -2.87 7.51
CA PHE A 64 4.14 -2.24 8.66
C PHE A 64 4.34 -3.24 9.80
N GLN A 65 3.31 -4.04 10.11
CA GLN A 65 3.36 -5.07 11.14
C GLN A 65 4.34 -6.21 10.82
N GLN A 66 4.62 -6.45 9.54
CA GLN A 66 5.66 -7.39 9.11
C GLN A 66 7.07 -6.79 9.10
N GLY A 67 7.25 -5.53 9.52
CA GLY A 67 8.53 -4.82 9.44
C GLY A 67 8.90 -4.35 8.03
N GLN A 68 8.01 -4.51 7.04
CA GLN A 68 8.22 -4.07 5.66
C GLN A 68 7.83 -2.59 5.50
N ALA A 69 8.52 -1.72 6.23
CA ALA A 69 8.21 -0.28 6.30
C ALA A 69 8.26 0.42 4.93
N THR A 70 9.14 -0.02 4.03
CA THR A 70 9.24 0.50 2.66
C THR A 70 7.97 0.26 1.85
N MET A 71 7.49 -1.00 1.86
CA MET A 71 6.25 -1.39 1.19
C MET A 71 5.03 -0.71 1.83
N ALA A 72 5.00 -0.64 3.17
CA ALA A 72 3.95 0.07 3.88
C ALA A 72 3.85 1.54 3.45
N LYS A 73 4.98 2.24 3.33
CA LYS A 73 5.00 3.65 2.91
C LYS A 73 4.44 3.86 1.50
N LEU A 74 4.78 2.97 0.56
CA LEU A 74 4.25 3.03 -0.80
C LEU A 74 2.73 2.87 -0.83
N GLU A 75 2.21 1.94 -0.03
CA GLU A 75 0.78 1.64 0.01
C GLU A 75 -0.02 2.71 0.77
N VAL A 76 0.56 3.31 1.83
CA VAL A 76 0.01 4.53 2.45
C VAL A 76 -0.10 5.66 1.43
N GLN A 77 0.91 5.88 0.60
CA GLN A 77 0.86 6.94 -0.42
C GLN A 77 -0.28 6.71 -1.42
N LYS A 78 -0.48 5.48 -1.88
CA LYS A 78 -1.60 5.13 -2.77
C LYS A 78 -2.96 5.30 -2.10
N ALA A 79 -3.07 4.91 -0.83
CA ALA A 79 -4.27 5.10 -0.04
C ALA A 79 -4.63 6.59 0.07
N LEU A 80 -3.67 7.42 0.49
CA LEU A 80 -3.87 8.87 0.66
C LEU A 80 -4.02 9.62 -0.66
N ALA A 81 -3.50 9.08 -1.77
CA ALA A 81 -3.77 9.63 -3.10
C ALA A 81 -5.21 9.38 -3.55
N SER A 82 -5.84 8.31 -3.08
CA SER A 82 -7.24 7.98 -3.39
C SER A 82 -8.19 8.67 -2.41
N ASP A 83 -7.89 8.59 -1.12
CA ASP A 83 -8.61 9.28 -0.04
C ASP A 83 -7.60 9.87 0.97
N PRO A 84 -7.35 11.19 0.94
CA PRO A 84 -6.43 11.86 1.86
C PRO A 84 -6.84 11.79 3.33
N GLN A 85 -8.11 11.49 3.63
CA GLN A 85 -8.64 11.45 5.00
C GLN A 85 -8.80 10.03 5.54
N GLU A 86 -8.30 9.01 4.83
CA GLU A 86 -8.39 7.62 5.28
C GLU A 86 -7.68 7.43 6.63
N PRO A 87 -8.43 7.14 7.73
CA PRO A 87 -7.89 7.15 9.09
C PRO A 87 -6.81 6.09 9.29
N THR A 88 -6.98 4.90 8.71
CA THR A 88 -5.99 3.82 8.80
C THR A 88 -4.69 4.20 8.10
N ALA A 89 -4.75 4.89 6.96
CA ALA A 89 -3.56 5.33 6.24
C ALA A 89 -2.78 6.40 7.02
N LEU A 90 -3.49 7.36 7.64
CA LEU A 90 -2.90 8.38 8.50
C LEU A 90 -2.23 7.78 9.74
N GLU A 91 -2.87 6.78 10.36
CA GLU A 91 -2.30 6.06 11.50
C GLU A 91 -0.99 5.35 11.13
N VAL A 92 -0.99 4.60 10.02
CA VAL A 92 0.22 3.90 9.53
C VAL A 92 1.30 4.90 9.14
N LYS A 93 0.93 6.02 8.49
CA LYS A 93 1.87 7.09 8.16
C LYS A 93 2.57 7.61 9.41
N LYS A 94 1.80 7.94 10.46
CA LYS A 94 2.35 8.45 11.72
C LYS A 94 3.28 7.42 12.38
N LYS A 95 2.90 6.14 12.41
CA LYS A 95 3.74 5.06 12.95
C LYS A 95 5.03 4.90 12.15
N LEU A 96 4.95 4.91 10.82
CA LEU A 96 6.11 4.89 9.94
C LEU A 96 7.01 6.10 10.15
N GLU A 97 6.45 7.29 10.35
CA GLU A 97 7.22 8.50 10.65
C GLU A 97 7.88 8.43 12.02
N GLN A 98 7.26 7.84 13.03
CA GLN A 98 7.87 7.63 14.35
C GLN A 98 9.01 6.60 14.29
N SER A 99 8.81 5.46 13.61
CA SER A 99 9.84 4.46 13.41
C SER A 99 10.95 4.94 12.45
N SER A 100 10.61 5.79 11.49
CA SER A 100 11.59 6.39 10.59
C SER A 100 12.24 7.65 11.14
N ALA A 101 11.67 8.35 12.13
CA ALA A 101 12.32 9.45 12.83
C ALA A 101 13.53 8.96 13.64
N ALA A 102 13.46 7.73 14.17
CA ALA A 102 14.62 7.04 14.72
C ALA A 102 15.69 6.70 13.67
N THR A 103 15.38 6.79 12.38
CA THR A 103 16.30 6.55 11.24
C THR A 103 16.43 7.72 10.25
N LYS A 104 15.85 8.90 10.55
CA LYS A 104 15.93 10.13 9.73
C LYS A 104 17.26 10.82 10.03
N GLY A 105 18.32 10.19 9.53
CA GLY A 105 19.65 10.75 9.39
C GLY A 105 20.25 10.46 8.01
N LYS A 106 19.42 10.26 6.97
CA LYS A 106 19.83 10.25 5.54
C LYS A 106 18.64 9.92 4.61
N LYS A 107 18.01 10.92 3.99
CA LYS A 107 17.44 10.83 2.63
C LYS A 107 16.94 12.20 2.11
N ASP A 108 17.79 13.20 2.27
CA ASP A 108 17.82 14.38 1.40
C ASP A 108 19.21 14.42 0.77
N GLU A 109 19.46 13.53 -0.20
CA GLU A 109 20.55 13.69 -1.15
C GLU A 109 19.99 13.44 -2.55
N LYS A 110 19.35 14.47 -3.09
CA LYS A 110 19.67 14.88 -4.45
C LYS A 110 20.75 15.95 -4.30
N PRO A 111 21.98 15.65 -4.74
CA PRO A 111 22.46 16.35 -5.92
C PRO A 111 23.05 15.35 -6.91
N GLY A 112 22.26 15.00 -7.92
CA GLY A 112 22.79 14.34 -9.10
C GLY A 112 23.68 15.32 -9.85
N GLY A 113 25.00 15.04 -9.86
CA GLY A 113 25.86 15.29 -11.00
C GLY A 113 26.44 16.70 -11.14
N PHE A 114 27.29 17.12 -10.20
CA PHE A 114 28.46 17.92 -10.55
C PHE A 114 29.48 16.97 -11.23
N PHE A 115 29.37 16.77 -12.55
CA PHE A 115 30.39 16.05 -13.30
C PHE A 115 30.57 16.67 -14.69
N GLY A 116 31.77 17.20 -14.93
CA GLY A 116 32.33 17.36 -16.26
C GLY A 116 32.13 18.72 -16.91
N GLY A 117 33.06 19.65 -16.72
CA GLY A 117 33.22 20.75 -17.68
C GLY A 117 33.97 22.00 -17.20
N LEU A 118 35.16 21.90 -16.58
CA LEU A 118 36.02 23.09 -16.38
C LEU A 118 37.54 22.84 -16.40
N PHE A 119 38.04 22.01 -17.32
CA PHE A 119 39.46 22.04 -17.66
C PHE A 119 39.54 21.82 -19.16
N GLY A 120 40.04 22.71 -20.00
CA GLY A 120 40.84 23.92 -19.81
C GLY A 120 41.48 24.11 -21.17
N GLY A 121 41.01 25.10 -21.93
CA GLY A 121 41.57 25.42 -23.24
C GLY A 121 42.98 26.00 -23.11
N GLY A 122 43.85 25.69 -24.08
CA GLY A 122 45.19 26.28 -24.23
C GLY A 122 46.17 25.28 -24.86
N LYS A 123 46.22 25.09 -26.19
CA LYS A 123 46.87 25.93 -27.22
C LYS A 123 48.42 25.91 -27.15
N LYS A 124 49.02 25.60 -28.32
CA LYS A 124 50.38 25.90 -28.84
C LYS A 124 51.47 24.83 -28.69
N LYS A 125 51.78 24.12 -29.78
CA LYS A 125 52.90 24.44 -30.69
C LYS A 125 52.63 23.84 -32.07
#